data_AF-A0A821NDT9-F1
#
_entry.id   AF-A0A821NDT9-F1
#
_cell.length_a   1.000
_cell.length_b   1.000
_cell.length_c   1.000
_cell.angle_alpha   90.00
_cell.angle_beta   90.00
_cell.angle_gamma   90.00
#
_symmetry.space_group_name_H-M   'P 1'
#
loop_
_entity.id
_entity.type
_entity.pdbx_description
1 polymer ?
#
loop_
_entity_poly.entity_id
_entity_poly.type
_entity_poly.pdbx_seq_one_letter_code
_entity_poly.pdbx_strand_id
1 'polypeptide(L)'
;FTVPLMKSASASIIYSLEGSLTKLLLVSGQLVIHSSIACLSAVIRLSKNTQLVKDVFIRYHSIVVQCQQKILEKPNEEFKGSAQLARSIYILGVLCKYFDVEKPEFDDLEIKY
;
A
#
# COMPACT_ATOMS: atom_id res chain seq x y z
N PHE A 1 -9.00 -17.09 3.43
CA PHE A 1 -9.83 -15.91 3.68
C PHE A 1 -11.07 -15.98 2.79
N THR A 2 -12.23 -16.19 3.41
CA THR A 2 -13.51 -16.45 2.73
C THR A 2 -14.19 -15.13 2.35
N VAL A 3 -13.61 -14.41 1.39
CA VAL A 3 -14.29 -13.30 0.70
C VAL A 3 -15.28 -13.77 -0.41
N PRO A 4 -15.25 -15.00 -0.97
CA PRO A 4 -16.01 -15.29 -2.18
C PRO A 4 -17.43 -15.83 -1.91
N LEU A 5 -18.30 -15.06 -1.24
CA LEU A 5 -19.76 -15.32 -1.25
C LEU A 5 -20.62 -14.03 -1.16
N MET A 6 -20.02 -12.87 -1.39
CA MET A 6 -20.70 -11.58 -1.34
C MET A 6 -21.17 -11.12 -2.72
N LYS A 7 -22.07 -11.89 -3.36
CA LYS A 7 -22.70 -11.49 -4.64
C LYS A 7 -23.58 -10.23 -4.53
N SER A 8 -23.86 -9.75 -3.31
CA SER A 8 -24.59 -8.50 -3.05
C SER A 8 -24.10 -7.74 -1.80
N ALA A 9 -22.78 -7.74 -1.54
CA ALA A 9 -22.29 -6.87 -0.47
C ALA A 9 -22.64 -5.41 -0.77
N SER A 10 -23.27 -4.74 0.20
CA SER A 10 -23.58 -3.33 0.05
C SER A 10 -22.28 -2.53 -0.11
N ALA A 11 -22.28 -1.53 -0.98
CA ALA A 11 -21.12 -0.67 -1.25
C ALA A 11 -20.53 -0.06 0.04
N SER A 12 -21.38 0.17 1.05
CA SER A 12 -20.98 0.63 2.39
C SER A 12 -20.02 -0.33 3.11
N ILE A 13 -20.24 -1.65 3.03
CA ILE A 13 -19.36 -2.65 3.65
C ILE A 13 -18.00 -2.69 2.95
N ILE A 14 -18.00 -2.61 1.62
CA ILE A 14 -16.79 -2.59 0.79
C ILE A 14 -15.92 -1.38 1.17
N TYR A 15 -16.53 -0.19 1.24
CA TYR A 15 -15.82 1.03 1.64
C TYR A 15 -15.26 0.95 3.06
N SER A 16 -16.02 0.39 4.01
CA SER A 16 -15.57 0.20 5.39
C SER A 16 -14.39 -0.76 5.49
N LEU A 17 -14.40 -1.85 4.69
CA LEU A 17 -13.29 -2.79 4.59
C LEU A 17 -12.03 -2.13 4.00
N GLU A 18 -12.17 -1.40 2.90
CA GLU A 18 -11.07 -0.64 2.28
C GLU A 18 -10.39 0.29 3.30
N GLY A 19 -11.18 1.08 4.05
CA GLY A 19 -10.66 1.98 5.07
C GLY A 19 -9.98 1.25 6.24
N SER A 20 -10.57 0.15 6.71
CA SER A 20 -10.03 -0.63 7.83
C SER A 20 -8.72 -1.32 7.46
N LEU A 21 -8.64 -1.94 6.29
CA LEU A 21 -7.42 -2.60 5.79
C LEU A 21 -6.30 -1.59 5.57
N THR A 22 -6.62 -0.40 5.04
CA THR A 22 -5.63 0.68 4.84
C THR A 22 -5.06 1.17 6.17
N LYS A 23 -5.88 1.25 7.23
CA LYS A 23 -5.41 1.61 8.58
C LYS A 23 -4.46 0.56 9.15
N LEU A 24 -4.68 -0.73 8.90
CA LEU A 24 -3.77 -1.79 9.36
C LEU A 24 -2.37 -1.67 8.75
N LEU A 25 -2.25 -1.12 7.54
CA LEU A 25 -0.94 -0.83 6.94
C LEU A 25 -0.12 0.18 7.76
N LEU A 26 -0.77 1.05 8.53
CA LEU A 26 -0.09 2.07 9.35
C LEU A 26 0.42 1.51 10.68
N VAL A 27 -0.34 0.61 11.33
CA VAL A 27 -0.13 0.25 12.74
C VAL A 27 0.37 -1.17 12.99
N SER A 28 0.27 -2.08 12.02
CA SER A 28 0.46 -3.52 12.29
C SER A 28 1.84 -4.09 11.91
N GLY A 29 2.18 -5.28 12.39
CA GLY A 29 3.42 -6.00 12.01
C GLY A 29 3.39 -6.56 10.58
N GLN A 30 4.55 -7.01 10.08
CA GLN A 30 4.78 -7.41 8.68
C GLN A 30 3.82 -8.50 8.13
N LEU A 31 3.48 -9.50 8.95
CA LEU A 31 2.51 -10.55 8.58
C LEU A 31 1.08 -10.01 8.40
N VAL A 32 0.69 -9.05 9.23
CA VAL A 32 -0.63 -8.42 9.16
C VAL A 32 -0.71 -7.49 7.94
N ILE A 33 0.37 -6.78 7.61
CA ILE A 33 0.47 -5.98 6.39
C ILE A 33 0.25 -6.86 5.15
N HIS A 34 0.93 -8.00 5.05
CA HIS A 34 0.79 -8.90 3.91
C HIS A 34 -0.65 -9.37 3.72
N SER A 35 -1.25 -9.88 4.80
CA SER A 35 -2.63 -10.39 4.79
C SER A 35 -3.64 -9.28 4.48
N SER A 36 -3.37 -8.05 4.95
CA SER A 36 -4.21 -6.89 4.69
C SER A 36 -4.15 -6.47 3.21
N ILE A 37 -2.96 -6.44 2.59
CA ILE A 37 -2.81 -6.12 1.16
C ILE A 37 -3.42 -7.23 0.29
N ALA A 38 -3.21 -8.49 0.65
CA ALA A 38 -3.84 -9.61 -0.04
C ALA A 38 -5.37 -9.50 -0.02
N CYS A 39 -5.96 -9.16 1.13
CA CYS A 39 -7.40 -8.94 1.27
C CYS A 39 -7.85 -7.70 0.47
N LEU A 40 -7.10 -6.60 0.55
CA LEU A 40 -7.37 -5.37 -0.19
C LEU A 40 -7.40 -5.62 -1.70
N SER A 41 -6.52 -6.48 -2.21
CA SER A 41 -6.51 -6.86 -3.64
C SER A 41 -7.78 -7.59 -4.09
N ALA A 42 -8.41 -8.36 -3.19
CA ALA A 42 -9.68 -9.01 -3.49
C ALA A 42 -10.85 -8.00 -3.45
N VAL A 43 -10.85 -7.11 -2.46
CA VAL A 43 -11.88 -6.07 -2.29
C VAL A 43 -11.85 -5.07 -3.44
N ILE A 44 -10.68 -4.59 -3.83
CA ILE A 44 -10.52 -3.61 -4.92
C ILE A 44 -10.90 -4.21 -6.27
N ARG A 45 -10.70 -5.51 -6.47
CA ARG A 45 -11.15 -6.20 -7.70
C ARG A 45 -12.67 -6.18 -7.85
N LEU A 46 -13.39 -6.17 -6.72
CA LEU A 46 -14.85 -6.05 -6.65
C LEU A 46 -15.31 -4.60 -6.78
N SER A 47 -14.65 -3.67 -6.07
CA SER A 47 -15.04 -2.25 -6.05
C SER A 47 -14.60 -1.45 -7.27
N LYS A 48 -13.57 -1.95 -7.99
CA LYS A 48 -12.84 -1.24 -9.05
C LYS A 48 -12.18 0.06 -8.60
N ASN A 49 -12.01 0.26 -7.28
CA ASN A 49 -11.38 1.45 -6.72
C ASN A 49 -9.85 1.37 -6.79
N THR A 50 -9.29 1.47 -7.99
CA THR A 50 -7.83 1.45 -8.19
C THR A 50 -7.15 2.70 -7.65
N GLN A 51 -7.88 3.82 -7.50
CA GLN A 51 -7.35 5.07 -6.93
C GLN A 51 -6.80 4.87 -5.52
N LEU A 52 -7.47 4.07 -4.69
CA LEU A 52 -7.00 3.78 -3.33
C LEU A 52 -5.61 3.13 -3.35
N VAL A 53 -5.35 2.21 -4.29
CA VAL A 53 -4.03 1.56 -4.44
C VAL A 53 -2.98 2.60 -4.79
N LYS A 54 -3.29 3.49 -5.75
CA LYS A 54 -2.40 4.57 -6.18
C LYS A 54 -2.05 5.50 -5.02
N ASP A 55 -3.04 5.94 -4.26
CA ASP A 55 -2.84 6.84 -3.12
C ASP A 55 -1.95 6.21 -2.04
N VAL A 56 -2.16 4.92 -1.75
CA VAL A 56 -1.33 4.16 -0.82
C VAL A 56 0.10 4.03 -1.38
N PHE A 57 0.25 3.71 -2.66
CA PHE A 57 1.54 3.57 -3.31
C PHE A 57 2.33 4.88 -3.27
N ILE A 58 1.73 5.99 -3.70
CA ILE A 58 2.33 7.34 -3.70
C ILE A 58 2.78 7.72 -2.28
N ARG A 59 1.95 7.47 -1.27
CA ARG A 59 2.29 7.76 0.13
C ARG A 59 3.56 7.04 0.57
N TYR A 60 3.63 5.73 0.37
CA TYR A 60 4.80 4.96 0.83
C TYR A 60 6.03 5.22 -0.03
N HIS A 61 5.86 5.49 -1.33
CA HIS A 61 6.95 5.93 -2.19
C HIS A 61 7.54 7.26 -1.72
N SER A 62 6.71 8.25 -1.40
CA SER A 62 7.16 9.54 -0.88
C SER A 62 7.96 9.39 0.42
N ILE A 63 7.57 8.46 1.30
CA ILE A 63 8.35 8.16 2.51
C ILE A 63 9.73 7.61 2.16
N VAL A 64 9.83 6.71 1.17
CA VAL A 64 11.12 6.17 0.71
C VAL A 64 12.03 7.28 0.17
N VAL A 65 11.51 8.15 -0.71
CA VAL A 65 12.27 9.29 -1.26
C VAL A 65 12.75 10.23 -0.15
N GLN A 66 11.89 10.57 0.80
CA GLN A 66 12.28 11.41 1.94
C GLN A 66 13.35 10.74 2.83
N CYS A 67 13.28 9.42 3.02
CA CYS A 67 14.30 8.69 3.77
C CYS A 67 15.63 8.67 2.99
N GLN A 68 15.59 8.43 1.68
CA GLN A 68 16.75 8.47 0.81
C GLN A 68 17.44 9.84 0.87
N GLN A 69 16.68 10.93 0.75
CA GLN A 69 17.21 12.28 0.83
C GLN A 69 17.93 12.53 2.18
N LYS A 70 17.32 12.15 3.30
CA LYS A 70 17.94 12.29 4.64
C LYS A 70 19.25 11.50 4.78
N ILE A 71 19.32 10.30 4.18
CA ILE A 71 20.53 9.49 4.16
C ILE A 71 21.63 10.19 3.35
N LEU A 72 21.27 10.73 2.18
CA LEU A 72 22.22 11.43 1.30
C LEU A 72 22.71 12.76 1.88
N GLU A 73 21.87 13.47 2.63
CA GLU A 73 22.24 14.72 3.31
C GLU A 73 23.25 14.50 4.45
N LYS A 74 23.16 13.35 5.14
CA LYS A 74 23.98 13.02 6.33
C LYS A 74 24.50 11.58 6.27
N PRO A 75 25.38 11.25 5.30
CA PRO A 75 25.79 9.86 5.05
C PRO A 75 26.62 9.23 6.18
N ASN A 76 27.22 10.06 7.04
CA ASN A 76 28.05 9.61 8.16
C ASN A 76 27.28 9.53 9.50
N GLU A 77 25.99 9.89 9.53
CA GLU A 77 25.15 9.77 10.73
C GLU A 77 24.29 8.51 10.69
N GLU A 78 24.02 7.93 11.86
CA GLU A 78 23.08 6.81 11.96
C GLU A 78 21.66 7.24 11.56
N PHE A 79 21.10 6.59 10.54
CA PHE A 79 19.75 6.87 10.07
C PHE A 79 18.68 6.29 11.01
N LYS A 80 18.07 7.17 11.82
CA LYS A 80 17.03 6.81 12.80
C LYS A 80 15.70 6.34 12.18
N GLY A 81 15.52 6.45 10.86
CA GLY A 81 14.28 6.07 10.16
C GLY A 81 14.30 4.66 9.55
N SER A 82 15.30 3.82 9.87
CA SER A 82 15.50 2.51 9.23
C SER A 82 14.26 1.60 9.27
N ALA A 83 13.55 1.55 10.39
CA ALA A 83 12.32 0.78 10.54
C ALA A 83 11.18 1.29 9.63
N GLN A 84 11.04 2.62 9.49
CA GLN A 84 10.03 3.23 8.62
C GLN A 84 10.36 2.98 7.14
N LEU A 85 11.63 3.08 6.77
CA LEU A 85 12.11 2.78 5.42
C LEU A 85 11.85 1.32 5.07
N ALA A 86 12.26 0.38 5.93
CA ALA A 86 12.04 -1.05 5.72
C ALA A 86 10.54 -1.38 5.59
N ARG A 87 9.69 -0.79 6.43
CA ARG A 87 8.22 -0.95 6.34
C ARG A 87 7.68 -0.43 5.01
N SER A 88 8.12 0.75 4.57
CA SER A 88 7.63 1.38 3.34
C SER A 88 8.03 0.58 2.11
N ILE A 89 9.30 0.12 2.05
CA ILE A 89 9.79 -0.76 0.98
C ILE A 89 9.00 -2.08 0.97
N TYR A 90 8.76 -2.69 2.13
CA TYR A 90 7.98 -3.92 2.21
C TYR A 90 6.55 -3.74 1.70
N ILE A 91 5.86 -2.66 2.09
CA ILE A 91 4.50 -2.36 1.63
C ILE A 91 4.47 -2.19 0.11
N LEU A 92 5.38 -1.40 -0.45
CA LEU A 92 5.49 -1.18 -1.91
C LEU A 92 5.72 -2.51 -2.65
N GLY A 93 6.66 -3.34 -2.17
CA GLY A 93 6.94 -4.63 -2.80
C GLY A 93 5.73 -5.59 -2.76
N VAL A 94 4.99 -5.62 -1.65
CA VAL A 94 3.77 -6.43 -1.56
C VAL A 94 2.65 -5.85 -2.44
N LEU A 95 2.52 -4.53 -2.54
CA LEU A 95 1.58 -3.90 -3.48
C LEU A 95 1.88 -4.30 -4.92
N CYS A 96 3.14 -4.19 -5.38
CA CYS A 96 3.54 -4.62 -6.73
C CYS A 96 3.29 -6.12 -6.98
N LYS A 97 3.35 -6.96 -5.92
CA LYS A 97 3.03 -8.39 -6.04
C LYS A 97 1.55 -8.65 -6.32
N TYR A 98 0.66 -7.87 -5.71
CA TYR A 98 -0.79 -8.09 -5.78
C TYR A 98 -1.50 -7.23 -6.82
N PHE A 99 -0.91 -6.09 -7.17
CA PHE A 99 -1.39 -5.15 -8.16
C PHE A 99 -0.34 -5.02 -9.24
N ASP A 100 -0.74 -5.38 -10.45
CA ASP A 100 0.09 -5.24 -11.65
C ASP A 100 0.10 -3.75 -12.04
N VAL A 101 1.13 -3.04 -11.56
CA VAL A 101 1.31 -1.59 -11.74
C VAL A 101 1.70 -1.22 -13.17
N GLU A 102 1.96 -2.19 -14.04
CA GLU A 102 2.24 -1.98 -15.47
C GLU A 102 0.95 -1.96 -16.32
N LYS A 103 -0.21 -2.13 -15.69
CA LYS A 103 -1.50 -2.06 -16.40
C LYS A 103 -1.94 -0.63 -16.67
N PRO A 104 -2.74 -0.41 -17.73
CA PRO A 104 -3.28 0.91 -18.08
C PRO A 104 -4.03 1.62 -16.95
N GLU A 105 -4.57 0.83 -16.02
CA GLU A 105 -5.25 1.30 -14.82
C GLU A 105 -4.36 2.15 -13.90
N PHE A 106 -3.03 2.09 -14.08
CA PHE A 106 -1.99 2.74 -13.30
C PHE A 106 -1.10 3.70 -14.11
N ASP A 107 -1.41 3.96 -15.38
CA ASP A 107 -0.58 4.82 -16.25
C ASP A 107 -0.47 6.27 -15.75
N ASP A 108 -1.47 6.75 -15.00
CA ASP A 108 -1.54 8.06 -14.35
C ASP A 108 -0.85 8.11 -12.97
N LEU A 109 -0.18 7.03 -12.56
CA LEU A 109 0.59 6.99 -11.32
C LEU A 109 1.86 7.86 -11.45
N GLU A 110 1.75 9.14 -11.10
CA GLU A 110 2.89 10.07 -11.09
C GLU A 110 3.84 9.79 -9.93
N ILE A 111 4.89 9.00 -10.19
CA ILE A 111 5.99 8.77 -9.25
C ILE A 111 6.99 9.92 -9.38
N LYS A 112 7.04 10.78 -8.37
CA LYS A 112 8.06 11.85 -8.27
C LYS A 112 9.32 11.29 -7.61
N TYR A 113 10.45 11.46 -8.29
CA TYR A 113 11.80 11.06 -7.84
C TYR A 113 12.49 12.19 -7.09
#